data_AF-A0A968S609-F1
#
_entry.id   AF-A0A968S609-F1
#
_cell.length_a   1.000
_cell.length_b   1.000
_cell.length_c   1.000
_cell.angle_alpha   90.00
_cell.angle_beta   90.00
_cell.angle_gamma   90.00
#
_symmetry.space_group_name_H-M   'P 1'
#
loop_
_entity.id
_entity.type
_entity.pdbx_description
1 polymer ?
#
loop_
_entity_poly.entity_id
_entity_poly.type
_entity_poly.pdbx_seq_one_letter_code
_entity_poly.pdbx_strand_id
1 'polypeptide(L)'
;MEIGRWNIICKLLDNPGFLLPATAIWKQSGEALTWCGRTVERPQETLLKGLGLASRLYANIATSLFEKLPTSCRLDPIQVYEFIRAIAWQLQENGLGVILPSGLGGSAGEKQLGLQIVAKVQNNGRLGLQSLLNYDLKLAVGEHSISQVEFEQLLAQRSPLVKLNGEWIALQPAEVRAAQEILAGTTRLQLSVEDALRLSTGGPTAIAKLPIVQFETAGILQELINNLTNNQAVEILPTPATFRGELRPYQARGLSWLAFLEKWGLGACLADDMGLGKTPQLLAFSPSPPRKRSPKSTDLSRLPNLRD
;
A
#
# COMPACT_ATOMS: atom_id res chain seq x y z
N MET A 1 -20.28 1.58 -18.37
CA MET A 1 -20.27 2.91 -17.73
C MET A 1 -19.46 3.83 -18.61
N GLU A 2 -20.15 4.75 -19.29
CA GLU A 2 -19.52 5.94 -19.85
C GLU A 2 -19.50 7.01 -18.74
N ILE A 3 -18.51 7.91 -18.79
CA ILE A 3 -18.44 9.05 -17.87
C ILE A 3 -19.77 9.81 -17.98
N GLY A 4 -20.54 9.80 -16.89
CA GLY A 4 -21.80 10.52 -16.83
C GLY A 4 -23.07 9.66 -16.79
N ARG A 5 -23.05 8.35 -17.12
CA ARG A 5 -24.27 7.53 -17.07
C ARG A 5 -24.12 6.31 -16.18
N TRP A 6 -24.75 6.38 -15.00
CA TRP A 6 -24.75 5.33 -14.00
C TRP A 6 -26.03 4.52 -14.12
N ASN A 7 -25.90 3.24 -14.42
CA ASN A 7 -27.04 2.34 -14.58
C ASN A 7 -27.51 1.86 -13.21
N ILE A 8 -28.83 1.87 -13.03
CA ILE A 8 -29.47 1.35 -11.82
C ILE A 8 -29.66 -0.15 -11.98
N ILE A 9 -29.15 -0.92 -11.04
CA ILE A 9 -29.26 -2.38 -11.00
C ILE A 9 -29.86 -2.75 -9.66
N CYS A 10 -30.89 -3.59 -9.68
CA CYS A 10 -31.45 -4.17 -8.47
C CYS A 10 -30.61 -5.40 -8.09
N LYS A 11 -30.06 -5.39 -6.88
CA LYS A 11 -29.30 -6.49 -6.30
C LYS A 11 -30.11 -7.09 -5.15
N LEU A 12 -30.32 -8.40 -5.19
CA LEU A 12 -31.04 -9.10 -4.13
C LEU A 12 -30.12 -9.29 -2.91
N LEU A 13 -30.64 -9.05 -1.71
CA LEU A 13 -29.90 -9.22 -0.44
C LEU A 13 -29.44 -10.67 -0.23
N ASP A 14 -30.25 -11.64 -0.66
CA ASP A 14 -29.99 -13.08 -0.40
C ASP A 14 -28.94 -13.71 -1.33
N ASN A 15 -28.60 -13.08 -2.44
CA ASN A 15 -27.53 -13.55 -3.31
C ASN A 15 -26.80 -12.37 -3.97
N PRO A 16 -25.55 -12.07 -3.56
CA PRO A 16 -24.82 -10.93 -4.06
C PRO A 16 -24.40 -11.03 -5.54
N GLY A 17 -24.57 -12.19 -6.18
CA GLY A 17 -24.33 -12.38 -7.62
C GLY A 17 -25.56 -12.12 -8.51
N PHE A 18 -26.75 -11.98 -7.93
CA PHE A 18 -27.98 -11.77 -8.70
C PHE A 18 -28.17 -10.29 -9.05
N LEU A 19 -27.97 -9.97 -10.34
CA LEU A 19 -28.08 -8.62 -10.86
C LEU A 19 -29.27 -8.53 -11.83
N LEU A 20 -30.26 -7.72 -11.47
CA LEU A 20 -31.44 -7.48 -12.29
C LEU A 20 -31.40 -6.04 -12.82
N PRO A 21 -31.19 -5.82 -14.13
CA PRO A 21 -31.18 -4.49 -14.71
C PRO A 21 -32.54 -3.80 -14.55
N ALA A 22 -32.57 -2.51 -14.18
CA ALA A 22 -33.82 -1.75 -14.09
C ALA A 22 -34.60 -1.74 -15.42
N THR A 23 -33.91 -1.81 -16.56
CA THR A 23 -34.53 -1.91 -17.89
C THR A 23 -35.35 -3.19 -18.08
N ALA A 24 -34.97 -4.31 -17.47
CA ALA A 24 -35.73 -5.55 -17.52
C ALA A 24 -37.00 -5.47 -16.66
N ILE A 25 -36.90 -4.81 -15.50
CA ILE A 25 -38.02 -4.58 -14.56
C ILE A 25 -39.11 -3.72 -15.21
N TRP A 26 -38.72 -2.64 -15.88
CA TRP A 26 -39.65 -1.71 -16.51
C TRP A 26 -40.25 -2.20 -17.83
N LYS A 27 -39.60 -3.14 -18.52
CA LYS A 27 -40.15 -3.77 -19.72
C LYS A 27 -41.25 -4.78 -19.43
N GLN A 28 -41.38 -5.22 -18.19
CA GLN A 28 -42.38 -6.21 -17.82
C GLN A 28 -43.59 -5.56 -17.13
N SER A 29 -44.78 -6.03 -17.51
CA SER A 29 -46.08 -5.51 -17.08
C SER A 29 -46.79 -6.39 -16.04
N GLY A 30 -46.17 -7.49 -15.60
CA GLY A 30 -46.75 -8.45 -14.65
C GLY A 30 -46.32 -8.25 -13.20
N GLU A 31 -47.09 -8.78 -12.25
CA GLU A 31 -46.80 -8.71 -10.81
C GLU A 31 -45.61 -9.57 -10.37
N ALA A 32 -45.07 -10.43 -11.24
CA ALA A 32 -43.95 -11.29 -10.96
C ALA A 32 -42.97 -11.38 -12.16
N LEU A 33 -41.67 -11.24 -11.89
CA LEU A 33 -40.59 -11.37 -12.86
C LEU A 33 -39.74 -12.59 -12.56
N THR A 34 -39.76 -13.57 -13.46
CA THR A 34 -38.79 -14.67 -13.45
C THR A 34 -37.53 -14.26 -14.20
N TRP A 35 -36.42 -14.08 -13.48
CA TRP A 35 -35.11 -13.79 -14.07
C TRP A 35 -34.07 -14.76 -13.52
N CYS A 36 -33.24 -15.35 -14.39
CA CYS A 36 -32.23 -16.37 -14.04
C CYS A 36 -32.75 -17.46 -13.08
N GLY A 37 -33.97 -17.96 -13.30
CA GLY A 37 -34.57 -19.05 -12.52
C GLY A 37 -35.18 -18.66 -11.16
N ARG A 38 -35.27 -17.37 -10.82
CA ARG A 38 -35.96 -16.88 -9.62
C ARG A 38 -37.09 -15.92 -9.96
N THR A 39 -38.20 -16.06 -9.24
CA THR A 39 -39.36 -15.16 -9.31
C THR A 39 -39.21 -14.04 -8.30
N VAL A 40 -39.20 -12.79 -8.79
CA VAL A 40 -39.29 -11.58 -7.96
C VAL A 40 -40.71 -11.08 -8.04
N GLU A 41 -41.41 -11.08 -6.91
CA GLU A 41 -42.74 -10.48 -6.79
C GLU A 41 -42.63 -8.96 -6.69
N ARG A 42 -43.52 -8.25 -7.42
CA ARG A 42 -43.61 -6.80 -7.52
C ARG A 42 -42.24 -6.12 -7.70
N PRO A 43 -41.53 -6.44 -8.79
CA PRO A 43 -40.16 -5.96 -9.01
C PRO A 43 -40.09 -4.42 -9.10
N GLN A 44 -41.12 -3.78 -9.67
CA GLN A 44 -41.21 -2.32 -9.76
C GLN A 44 -41.36 -1.66 -8.39
N GLU A 45 -42.24 -2.17 -7.52
CA GLU A 45 -42.43 -1.63 -6.17
C GLU A 45 -41.16 -1.80 -5.32
N THR A 46 -40.51 -2.97 -5.41
CA THR A 46 -39.27 -3.25 -4.67
C THR A 46 -38.14 -2.33 -5.12
N LEU A 47 -38.02 -2.10 -6.43
CA LEU A 47 -37.06 -1.14 -6.99
C LEU A 47 -37.34 0.29 -6.52
N LEU A 48 -38.61 0.74 -6.57
CA LEU A 48 -38.99 2.08 -6.12
C LEU A 48 -38.81 2.27 -4.61
N LYS A 49 -39.09 1.26 -3.78
CA LYS A 49 -38.81 1.28 -2.34
C LYS A 49 -37.31 1.43 -2.09
N GLY A 50 -36.47 0.65 -2.78
CA GLY A 50 -35.01 0.75 -2.68
C GLY A 50 -34.47 2.10 -3.14
N LEU A 51 -34.96 2.62 -4.28
CA LEU A 51 -34.59 3.94 -4.77
C LEU A 51 -35.09 5.07 -3.86
N GLY A 52 -36.25 4.90 -3.22
CA GLY A 52 -36.78 5.84 -2.23
C GLY A 52 -35.96 5.88 -0.94
N LEU A 53 -35.37 4.76 -0.52
CA LEU A 53 -34.39 4.72 0.57
C LEU A 53 -33.06 5.38 0.14
N ALA A 54 -32.58 5.04 -1.06
CA ALA A 54 -31.35 5.60 -1.61
C ALA A 54 -31.42 7.12 -1.81
N SER A 55 -32.57 7.65 -2.23
CA SER A 55 -32.77 9.09 -2.46
C SER A 55 -32.74 9.92 -1.18
N ARG A 56 -33.05 9.32 -0.02
CA ARG A 56 -32.88 9.97 1.29
C ARG A 56 -31.41 10.12 1.68
N LEU A 57 -30.58 9.17 1.27
CA LEU A 57 -29.15 9.17 1.54
C LEU A 57 -28.37 10.01 0.51
N TYR A 58 -28.85 10.07 -0.73
CA TYR A 58 -28.20 10.82 -1.80
C TYR A 58 -29.21 11.51 -2.72
N ALA A 59 -29.29 12.84 -2.60
CA ALA A 59 -30.28 13.66 -3.29
C ALA A 59 -30.20 13.56 -4.81
N ASN A 60 -29.02 13.31 -5.39
CA ASN A 60 -28.89 13.19 -6.85
C ASN A 60 -29.60 11.95 -7.41
N ILE A 61 -29.80 10.89 -6.63
CA ILE A 61 -30.63 9.74 -7.05
C ILE A 61 -32.11 10.14 -7.15
N ALA A 62 -32.56 11.13 -6.38
CA ALA A 62 -33.94 11.62 -6.45
C ALA A 62 -34.27 12.17 -7.85
N THR A 63 -33.30 12.72 -8.57
CA THR A 63 -33.51 13.20 -9.95
C THR A 63 -34.00 12.10 -10.88
N SER A 64 -33.54 10.86 -10.68
CA SER A 64 -33.99 9.70 -11.48
C SER A 64 -35.44 9.33 -11.19
N LEU A 65 -35.93 9.53 -9.96
CA LEU A 65 -37.31 9.23 -9.56
C LEU A 65 -38.36 10.13 -10.23
N PHE A 66 -37.96 11.28 -10.78
CA PHE A 66 -38.86 12.15 -11.55
C PHE A 66 -39.04 11.69 -13.00
N GLU A 67 -38.23 10.75 -13.49
CA GLU A 67 -38.39 10.17 -14.82
C GLU A 67 -39.48 9.08 -14.83
N LYS A 68 -40.18 8.93 -15.96
CA LYS A 68 -41.23 7.91 -16.12
C LYS A 68 -40.71 6.47 -15.95
N LEU A 69 -39.43 6.23 -16.23
CA LEU A 69 -38.78 4.91 -16.17
C LEU A 69 -37.34 5.06 -15.61
N PRO A 70 -37.17 5.14 -14.28
CA PRO A 70 -35.86 5.33 -13.64
C PRO A 70 -34.95 4.13 -13.97
N THR A 71 -34.07 4.32 -14.93
CA THR A 71 -33.14 3.28 -15.44
C THR A 71 -31.68 3.67 -15.29
N SER A 72 -31.39 4.97 -15.31
CA SER A 72 -30.05 5.51 -15.09
C SER A 72 -30.11 6.84 -14.36
N CYS A 73 -29.06 7.15 -13.60
CA CYS A 73 -28.83 8.48 -13.05
C CYS A 73 -27.63 9.11 -13.77
N ARG A 74 -27.76 10.39 -14.14
CA ARG A 74 -26.66 11.15 -14.73
C ARG A 74 -25.91 11.86 -13.61
N LEU A 75 -24.62 11.54 -13.45
CA LEU A 75 -23.77 12.11 -12.40
C LEU A 75 -22.53 12.74 -13.03
N ASP A 76 -22.15 13.92 -12.56
CA ASP A 76 -20.88 14.55 -12.91
C ASP A 76 -19.70 13.74 -12.33
N PRO A 77 -18.52 13.66 -12.98
CA PRO A 77 -17.32 13.05 -12.41
C PRO A 77 -17.04 13.38 -10.94
N ILE A 78 -17.27 14.63 -10.53
CA ILE A 78 -17.08 15.06 -9.13
C ILE A 78 -18.11 14.41 -8.21
N GLN A 79 -19.38 14.40 -8.62
CA GLN A 79 -20.47 13.76 -7.88
C GLN A 79 -20.28 12.24 -7.78
N VAL A 80 -19.72 11.63 -8.82
CA VAL A 80 -19.38 10.21 -8.81
C VAL A 80 -18.28 9.92 -7.79
N TYR A 81 -17.24 10.75 -7.74
CA TYR A 81 -16.16 10.61 -6.79
C TYR A 81 -16.67 10.73 -5.34
N GLU A 82 -17.50 11.75 -5.06
CA GLU A 82 -18.15 11.93 -3.77
C GLU A 82 -19.02 10.72 -3.39
N PHE A 83 -19.80 10.21 -4.34
CA PHE A 83 -20.63 9.03 -4.15
C PHE A 83 -19.79 7.82 -3.73
N ILE A 84 -18.68 7.53 -4.42
CA ILE A 84 -17.81 6.39 -4.11
C ILE A 84 -17.18 6.52 -2.71
N ARG A 85 -16.77 7.73 -2.33
CA ARG A 85 -16.03 7.98 -1.08
C ARG A 85 -16.91 8.03 0.15
N ALA A 86 -18.08 8.67 0.06
CA ALA A 86 -18.91 8.94 1.24
C ALA A 86 -20.18 8.08 1.25
N ILE A 87 -20.85 7.94 0.11
CA ILE A 87 -22.22 7.43 0.04
C ILE A 87 -22.25 5.92 -0.20
N ALA A 88 -21.28 5.37 -0.93
CA ALA A 88 -21.29 3.96 -1.34
C ALA A 88 -21.31 3.02 -0.12
N TRP A 89 -20.50 3.30 0.90
CA TRP A 89 -20.50 2.54 2.15
C TRP A 89 -21.83 2.69 2.89
N GLN A 90 -22.35 3.92 3.01
CA GLN A 90 -23.62 4.18 3.70
C GLN A 90 -24.78 3.41 3.05
N LEU A 91 -24.82 3.34 1.71
CA LEU A 91 -25.82 2.54 1.01
C LEU A 91 -25.66 1.05 1.33
N GLN A 92 -24.42 0.54 1.31
CA GLN A 92 -24.14 -0.87 1.64
C GLN A 92 -24.57 -1.23 3.08
N GLU A 93 -24.31 -0.36 4.06
CA GLU A 93 -24.78 -0.55 5.44
C GLU A 93 -26.30 -0.55 5.56
N ASN A 94 -27.00 0.20 4.71
CA ASN A 94 -28.45 0.23 4.63
C ASN A 94 -29.02 -0.92 3.78
N GLY A 95 -28.23 -1.94 3.45
CA GLY A 95 -28.65 -3.11 2.68
C GLY A 95 -28.80 -2.87 1.17
N LEU A 96 -28.36 -1.72 0.67
CA LEU A 96 -28.37 -1.39 -0.75
C LEU A 96 -27.01 -1.74 -1.37
N GLY A 97 -26.98 -2.81 -2.15
CA GLY A 97 -25.75 -3.28 -2.77
C GLY A 97 -25.24 -2.33 -3.88
N VAL A 98 -24.07 -1.73 -3.66
CA VAL A 98 -23.41 -0.86 -4.66
C VAL A 98 -22.41 -1.67 -5.49
N ILE A 99 -22.48 -1.53 -6.81
CA ILE A 99 -21.55 -2.15 -7.75
C ILE A 99 -20.70 -1.05 -8.36
N LEU A 100 -19.42 -1.07 -8.04
CA LEU A 100 -18.43 -0.16 -8.60
C LEU A 100 -17.64 -0.90 -9.68
N PRO A 101 -17.18 -0.20 -10.73
CA PRO A 101 -16.33 -0.81 -11.72
C PRO A 101 -14.95 -1.13 -11.13
N SER A 102 -14.23 -2.06 -11.76
CA SER A 102 -12.90 -2.50 -11.31
C SER A 102 -11.96 -1.31 -11.10
N GLY A 103 -11.31 -1.26 -9.92
CA GLY A 103 -10.38 -0.20 -9.51
C GLY A 103 -10.96 0.86 -8.56
N LEU A 104 -12.29 0.94 -8.40
CA LEU A 104 -12.96 1.87 -7.47
C LEU A 104 -13.57 1.18 -6.23
N GLY A 105 -13.26 -0.10 -6.02
CA GLY A 105 -13.81 -0.88 -4.89
C GLY A 105 -13.16 -0.52 -3.56
N GLY A 106 -13.96 -0.09 -2.59
CA GLY A 106 -13.50 0.42 -1.30
C GLY A 106 -12.54 -0.51 -0.55
N SER A 107 -11.50 0.12 0.02
CA SER A 107 -10.53 -0.32 1.01
C SER A 107 -9.54 -1.46 0.69
N ALA A 108 -9.84 -2.39 -0.22
CA ALA A 108 -8.91 -3.50 -0.53
C ALA A 108 -8.61 -3.69 -2.03
N GLY A 109 -9.34 -3.00 -2.92
CA GLY A 109 -9.19 -3.13 -4.38
C GLY A 109 -9.17 -1.79 -5.11
N GLU A 110 -8.96 -0.70 -4.37
CA GLU A 110 -8.88 0.63 -4.95
C GLU A 110 -7.49 0.85 -5.53
N LYS A 111 -7.43 1.06 -6.84
CA LYS A 111 -6.17 1.45 -7.49
C LYS A 111 -6.00 2.94 -7.28
N GLN A 112 -5.10 3.29 -6.37
CA GLN A 112 -4.75 4.67 -6.04
C GLN A 112 -3.44 5.07 -6.72
N LEU A 113 -3.22 6.38 -6.82
CA LEU A 113 -1.93 6.92 -7.23
C LEU A 113 -0.94 6.74 -6.09
N GLY A 114 0.23 6.21 -6.40
CA GLY A 114 1.29 6.05 -5.43
C GLY A 114 2.68 6.01 -6.04
N LEU A 115 3.63 5.55 -5.24
CA LEU A 115 5.04 5.53 -5.58
C LEU A 115 5.53 4.10 -5.82
N GLN A 116 6.25 3.94 -6.92
CA GLN A 116 7.17 2.84 -7.12
C GLN A 116 8.58 3.32 -6.83
N ILE A 117 9.24 2.66 -5.87
CA ILE A 117 10.56 3.05 -5.41
C ILE A 117 11.53 1.90 -5.66
N VAL A 118 12.59 2.15 -6.41
CA VAL A 118 13.72 1.22 -6.55
C VAL A 118 14.89 1.76 -5.76
N ALA A 119 15.18 1.15 -4.62
CA ALA A 119 16.24 1.59 -3.72
C ALA A 119 17.55 0.82 -3.92
N LYS A 120 18.67 1.55 -3.90
CA LYS A 120 20.04 1.05 -4.04
C LYS A 120 20.93 1.72 -3.00
N VAL A 121 21.92 0.97 -2.53
CA VAL A 121 22.92 1.51 -1.60
C VAL A 121 23.84 2.50 -2.33
N GLN A 122 24.13 3.65 -1.69
CA GLN A 122 24.98 4.70 -2.27
C GLN A 122 26.48 4.34 -2.27
N ASN A 123 26.97 3.62 -1.25
CA ASN A 123 28.40 3.33 -1.06
C ASN A 123 28.66 1.87 -0.67
N ASN A 124 29.74 1.27 -1.19
CA ASN A 124 30.20 -0.08 -0.81
C ASN A 124 31.00 -0.13 0.51
N GLY A 125 30.91 0.93 1.33
CA GLY A 125 31.55 0.95 2.67
C GLY A 125 30.82 0.04 3.65
N ARG A 126 31.24 0.04 4.92
CA ARG A 126 30.46 -0.60 6.00
C ARG A 126 29.08 0.05 6.10
N LEU A 127 28.08 -0.68 5.63
CA LEU A 127 26.67 -0.28 5.66
C LEU A 127 26.19 -0.28 7.10
N GLY A 128 25.30 0.65 7.44
CA GLY A 128 24.58 0.64 8.69
C GLY A 128 23.13 1.02 8.44
N LEU A 129 22.27 0.85 9.45
CA LEU A 129 20.84 1.17 9.33
C LEU A 129 20.57 2.62 8.92
N GLN A 130 21.43 3.55 9.34
CA GLN A 130 21.35 4.98 9.07
C GLN A 130 22.01 5.40 7.75
N SER A 131 22.55 4.45 6.97
CA SER A 131 23.15 4.75 5.67
C SER A 131 22.07 5.18 4.68
N LEU A 132 22.32 6.30 4.01
CA LEU A 132 21.42 6.83 2.99
C LEU A 132 21.45 5.96 1.72
N LEU A 133 20.29 5.80 1.12
CA LEU A 133 20.06 5.08 -0.12
C LEU A 133 19.94 6.05 -1.29
N ASN A 134 20.47 5.62 -2.44
CA ASN A 134 20.06 6.16 -3.72
C ASN A 134 18.73 5.51 -4.11
N TYR A 135 17.82 6.27 -4.68
CA TYR A 135 16.53 5.75 -5.10
C TYR A 135 16.16 6.30 -6.46
N ASP A 136 15.42 5.49 -7.20
CA ASP A 136 14.70 5.90 -8.40
C ASP A 136 13.21 5.92 -8.05
N LEU A 137 12.58 7.10 -8.17
CA LEU A 137 11.15 7.29 -7.88
C LEU A 137 10.40 7.33 -9.20
N LYS A 138 9.39 6.49 -9.30
CA LYS A 138 8.42 6.52 -10.38
C LYS A 138 7.03 6.63 -9.81
N LEU A 139 6.18 7.39 -10.48
CA LEU A 139 4.76 7.40 -10.18
C LEU A 139 4.16 6.09 -10.69
N ALA A 140 3.29 5.50 -9.90
CA ALA A 140 2.59 4.27 -10.27
C ALA A 140 1.12 4.38 -9.90
N VAL A 141 0.28 3.68 -10.65
CA VAL A 141 -1.15 3.59 -10.42
C VAL A 141 -1.51 2.12 -10.32
N GLY A 142 -1.78 1.66 -9.09
CA GLY A 142 -1.73 0.22 -8.81
C GLY A 142 -0.36 -0.34 -9.22
N GLU A 143 -0.36 -1.43 -9.98
CA GLU A 143 0.86 -2.12 -10.45
C GLU A 143 1.56 -1.48 -11.65
N HIS A 144 1.01 -0.40 -12.23
CA HIS A 144 1.51 0.16 -13.49
C HIS A 144 2.25 1.47 -13.25
N SER A 145 3.53 1.53 -13.63
CA SER A 145 4.30 2.77 -13.64
C SER A 145 3.78 3.72 -14.73
N ILE A 146 3.60 5.00 -14.38
CA ILE A 146 3.20 6.06 -15.29
C ILE A 146 4.32 7.10 -15.42
N SER A 147 4.52 7.59 -16.65
CA SER A 147 5.49 8.67 -16.93
C SER A 147 4.94 10.05 -16.55
N GLN A 148 5.83 11.05 -16.47
CA GLN A 148 5.43 12.44 -16.22
C GLN A 148 4.47 12.97 -17.30
N VAL A 149 4.74 12.67 -18.57
CA VAL A 149 3.90 13.13 -19.69
C VAL A 149 2.50 12.53 -19.60
N GLU A 150 2.40 11.23 -19.31
CA GLU A 150 1.11 10.57 -19.11
C GLU A 150 0.37 11.17 -17.90
N PHE A 151 1.08 11.42 -16.79
CA PHE A 151 0.47 12.04 -15.62
C PHE A 151 -0.09 13.44 -15.93
N GLU A 152 0.64 14.27 -16.68
CA GLU A 152 0.16 15.58 -17.14
C GLU A 152 -1.07 15.47 -18.06
N GLN A 153 -1.11 14.46 -18.94
CA GLN A 153 -2.28 14.19 -19.77
C GLN A 153 -3.51 13.77 -18.94
N LEU A 154 -3.31 13.02 -17.85
CA LEU A 154 -4.40 12.67 -16.92
C LEU A 154 -4.95 13.93 -16.23
N LEU A 155 -4.08 14.83 -15.79
CA LEU A 155 -4.48 16.09 -15.15
C LEU A 155 -5.20 17.03 -16.11
N ALA A 156 -4.83 17.03 -17.39
CA ALA A 156 -5.48 17.85 -18.42
C ALA A 156 -6.97 17.52 -18.62
N GLN A 157 -7.40 16.29 -18.29
CA GLN A 157 -8.80 15.86 -18.40
C GLN A 157 -9.71 16.51 -17.33
N ARG A 158 -9.14 17.18 -16.31
CA ARG A 158 -9.86 17.90 -15.23
C ARG A 158 -10.95 17.06 -14.53
N SER A 159 -10.80 15.74 -14.55
CA SER A 159 -11.71 14.80 -13.91
C SER A 159 -11.00 14.12 -12.74
N PRO A 160 -11.61 14.01 -11.55
CA PRO A 160 -11.06 13.26 -10.42
C PRO A 160 -11.08 11.74 -10.67
N LEU A 161 -11.78 11.29 -11.70
CA LEU A 161 -11.87 9.89 -12.11
C LEU A 161 -11.31 9.74 -13.51
N VAL A 162 -10.29 8.91 -13.64
CA VAL A 162 -9.65 8.65 -14.92
C VAL A 162 -9.60 7.15 -15.19
N LYS A 163 -9.76 6.78 -16.46
CA LYS A 163 -9.72 5.39 -16.90
C LYS A 163 -8.36 5.09 -17.52
N LEU A 164 -7.60 4.19 -16.91
CA LEU A 164 -6.31 3.69 -17.42
C LEU A 164 -6.41 2.19 -17.68
N ASN A 165 -6.01 1.74 -18.87
CA ASN A 165 -5.95 0.33 -19.28
C ASN A 165 -7.24 -0.48 -19.02
N GLY A 166 -8.41 0.17 -19.11
CA GLY A 166 -9.71 -0.49 -18.89
C GLY A 166 -10.25 -0.36 -17.47
N GLU A 167 -9.44 0.10 -16.51
CA GLU A 167 -9.78 0.23 -15.10
C GLU A 167 -9.95 1.68 -14.67
N TRP A 168 -10.73 1.91 -13.62
CA TRP A 168 -11.00 3.25 -13.09
C TRP A 168 -10.12 3.55 -11.89
N ILE A 169 -9.56 4.76 -11.88
CA ILE A 169 -8.72 5.27 -10.80
C ILE A 169 -9.28 6.60 -10.29
N ALA A 170 -9.32 6.68 -8.97
CA ALA A 170 -9.71 7.88 -8.23
C ALA A 170 -8.46 8.67 -7.86
N LEU A 171 -8.31 9.87 -8.42
CA LEU A 171 -7.20 10.77 -8.12
C LEU A 171 -7.57 11.67 -6.95
N GLN A 172 -6.90 11.53 -5.82
CA GLN A 172 -7.13 12.42 -4.69
C GLN A 172 -6.37 13.75 -4.87
N PRO A 173 -6.96 14.91 -4.54
CA PRO A 173 -6.25 16.19 -4.63
C PRO A 173 -4.95 16.23 -3.81
N ALA A 174 -4.90 15.52 -2.67
CA ALA A 174 -3.69 15.40 -1.85
C ALA A 174 -2.61 14.58 -2.55
N GLU A 175 -2.97 13.45 -3.16
CA GLU A 175 -2.06 12.59 -3.91
C GLU A 175 -1.51 13.31 -5.15
N VAL A 176 -2.38 14.00 -5.90
CA VAL A 176 -1.98 14.77 -7.09
C VAL A 176 -0.95 15.84 -6.74
N ARG A 177 -1.18 16.60 -5.66
CA ARG A 177 -0.23 17.63 -5.20
C ARG A 177 1.11 17.02 -4.80
N ALA A 178 1.07 15.93 -4.03
CA ALA A 178 2.29 15.23 -3.61
C ALA A 178 3.07 14.68 -4.82
N ALA A 179 2.38 14.13 -5.81
CA ALA A 179 3.00 13.64 -7.05
C ALA A 179 3.67 14.78 -7.84
N GLN A 180 3.02 15.94 -7.94
CA GLN A 180 3.61 17.13 -8.57
C GLN A 180 4.87 17.62 -7.82
N GLU A 181 4.85 17.64 -6.48
CA GLU A 181 6.01 18.04 -5.66
C GLU A 181 7.22 17.11 -5.85
N ILE A 182 6.98 15.81 -6.03
CA ILE A 182 8.01 14.81 -6.29
C ILE A 182 8.57 14.95 -7.71
N LEU A 183 7.70 15.09 -8.72
CA LEU A 183 8.11 15.31 -10.11
C LEU A 183 8.91 16.61 -10.29
N ALA A 184 8.56 17.66 -9.55
CA ALA A 184 9.29 18.92 -9.56
C ALA A 184 10.67 18.83 -8.89
N GLY A 185 11.01 17.72 -8.24
CA GLY A 185 12.27 17.52 -7.52
C GLY A 185 12.39 18.36 -6.24
N THR A 186 11.30 18.99 -5.81
CA THR A 186 11.24 19.81 -4.58
C THR A 186 11.36 18.92 -3.34
N THR A 187 10.82 17.71 -3.40
CA THR A 187 10.84 16.75 -2.31
C THR A 187 12.06 15.83 -2.42
N ARG A 188 13.06 16.06 -1.55
CA ARG A 188 14.15 15.09 -1.34
C ARG A 188 13.79 14.12 -0.24
N LEU A 189 13.56 12.86 -0.60
CA LEU A 189 13.43 11.79 0.37
C LEU A 189 14.80 11.45 0.94
N GLN A 190 14.87 11.24 2.25
CA GLN A 190 16.04 10.65 2.90
C GLN A 190 15.65 9.24 3.29
N LEU A 191 15.83 8.29 2.37
CA LEU A 191 15.57 6.88 2.65
C LEU A 191 16.83 6.23 3.22
N SER A 192 16.70 5.68 4.41
CA SER A 192 17.75 4.90 5.05
C SER A 192 17.54 3.39 4.81
N VAL A 193 18.56 2.59 5.14
CA VAL A 193 18.45 1.12 5.12
C VAL A 193 17.37 0.64 6.12
N GLU A 194 17.23 1.33 7.25
CA GLU A 194 16.16 1.04 8.22
C GLU A 194 14.77 1.23 7.60
N ASP A 195 14.57 2.32 6.87
CA ASP A 195 13.30 2.59 6.18
C ASP A 195 13.02 1.50 5.14
N ALA A 196 14.01 1.13 4.33
CA ALA A 196 13.88 0.05 3.36
C ALA A 196 13.47 -1.29 4.01
N LEU A 197 14.04 -1.62 5.18
CA LEU A 197 13.68 -2.81 5.93
C LEU A 197 12.25 -2.75 6.46
N ARG A 198 11.84 -1.61 7.03
CA ARG A 198 10.45 -1.37 7.48
C ARG A 198 9.46 -1.51 6.33
N LEU A 199 9.79 -0.97 5.15
CA LEU A 199 8.96 -1.07 3.95
C LEU A 199 8.86 -2.51 3.45
N SER A 200 9.97 -3.25 3.44
CA SER A 200 9.98 -4.65 2.99
C SER A 200 9.23 -5.61 3.92
N THR A 201 9.06 -5.24 5.20
CA THR A 201 8.41 -6.07 6.23
C THR A 201 6.93 -5.71 6.45
N GLY A 202 6.36 -4.86 5.61
CA GLY A 202 4.94 -4.46 5.68
C GLY A 202 4.64 -3.35 6.70
N GLY A 203 5.64 -2.55 7.07
CA GLY A 203 5.44 -1.33 7.88
C GLY A 203 4.61 -0.26 7.14
N PRO A 204 4.13 0.80 7.81
CA PRO A 204 3.26 1.80 7.21
C PRO A 204 3.92 2.48 6.00
N THR A 205 3.28 2.32 4.84
CA THR A 205 3.84 2.52 3.51
C THR A 205 3.42 3.85 2.88
N ALA A 206 3.50 4.97 3.61
CA ALA A 206 3.26 6.29 3.03
C ALA A 206 4.49 7.18 3.15
N ILE A 207 5.07 7.58 2.01
CA ILE A 207 6.17 8.53 1.93
C ILE A 207 5.67 9.79 1.23
N ALA A 208 6.00 10.96 1.80
CA ALA A 208 5.62 12.26 1.24
C ALA A 208 4.12 12.38 0.92
N LYS A 209 3.28 11.76 1.77
CA LYS A 209 1.79 11.72 1.63
C LYS A 209 1.27 10.87 0.47
N LEU A 210 2.13 10.09 -0.19
CA LEU A 210 1.71 9.10 -1.17
C LEU A 210 1.90 7.69 -0.64
N PRO A 211 0.94 6.79 -0.90
CA PRO A 211 1.13 5.37 -0.64
C PRO A 211 2.25 4.82 -1.54
N ILE A 212 3.03 3.88 -1.01
CA ILE A 212 4.00 3.10 -1.77
C ILE A 212 3.26 1.88 -2.26
N VAL A 213 3.08 1.78 -3.57
CA VAL A 213 2.38 0.64 -4.17
C VAL A 213 3.36 -0.49 -4.44
N GLN A 214 4.60 -0.15 -4.78
CA GLN A 214 5.64 -1.11 -5.07
C GLN A 214 6.99 -0.64 -4.53
N PHE A 215 7.64 -1.51 -3.76
CA PHE A 215 8.97 -1.26 -3.21
C PHE A 215 9.91 -2.36 -3.68
N GLU A 216 10.93 -1.96 -4.42
CA GLU A 216 11.97 -2.85 -4.92
C GLU A 216 13.32 -2.43 -4.38
N THR A 217 14.15 -3.43 -4.10
CA THR A 217 15.54 -3.22 -3.71
C THR A 217 16.44 -3.95 -4.68
N ALA A 218 17.62 -3.38 -4.94
CA ALA A 218 18.55 -3.95 -5.90
C ALA A 218 19.97 -4.05 -5.32
N GLY A 219 20.69 -5.07 -5.81
CA GLY A 219 22.08 -5.35 -5.46
C GLY A 219 22.24 -5.71 -3.97
N ILE A 220 23.24 -5.11 -3.33
CA ILE A 220 23.62 -5.38 -1.95
C ILE A 220 22.43 -5.20 -0.98
N LEU A 221 21.59 -4.18 -1.16
CA LEU A 221 20.40 -3.97 -0.30
C LEU A 221 19.42 -5.14 -0.35
N GLN A 222 19.22 -5.71 -1.55
CA GLN A 222 18.33 -6.83 -1.78
C GLN A 222 18.83 -8.10 -1.10
N GLU A 223 20.15 -8.34 -1.15
CA GLU A 223 20.78 -9.46 -0.43
C GLU A 223 20.56 -9.33 1.08
N LEU A 224 20.72 -8.14 1.66
CA LEU A 224 20.46 -7.92 3.09
C LEU A 224 19.01 -8.25 3.45
N ILE A 225 18.06 -7.68 2.72
CA ILE A 225 16.62 -7.86 2.99
C ILE A 225 16.25 -9.33 2.84
N ASN A 226 16.69 -10.00 1.78
CA ASN A 226 16.41 -11.42 1.56
C ASN A 226 16.97 -12.29 2.69
N ASN A 227 18.19 -12.04 3.15
CA ASN A 227 18.80 -12.78 4.25
C ASN A 227 18.06 -12.57 5.58
N LEU A 228 17.55 -11.36 5.84
CA LEU A 228 16.80 -11.04 7.06
C LEU A 228 15.34 -11.54 7.05
N THR A 229 14.67 -11.51 5.89
CA THR A 229 13.23 -11.81 5.78
C THR A 229 12.95 -13.25 5.38
N ASN A 230 13.73 -13.83 4.48
CA ASN A 230 13.51 -15.19 3.95
C ASN A 230 14.30 -16.26 4.70
N ASN A 231 14.95 -15.89 5.82
CA ASN A 231 15.77 -16.78 6.65
C ASN A 231 16.75 -17.63 5.80
N GLN A 232 17.26 -17.04 4.72
CA GLN A 232 18.22 -17.73 3.85
C GLN A 232 19.46 -18.07 4.67
N ALA A 233 19.97 -19.28 4.48
CA ALA A 233 21.09 -19.79 5.25
C ALA A 233 22.31 -18.90 5.01
N VAL A 234 22.67 -18.09 6.01
CA VAL A 234 23.93 -17.38 6.02
C VAL A 234 25.05 -18.37 5.75
N GLU A 235 25.94 -18.01 4.82
CA GLU A 235 27.09 -18.82 4.45
C GLU A 235 27.89 -19.20 5.69
N ILE A 236 28.10 -20.51 5.88
CA ILE A 236 28.80 -21.01 7.07
C ILE A 236 30.28 -20.70 6.92
N LEU A 237 30.77 -19.81 7.78
CA LEU A 237 32.18 -19.45 7.81
C LEU A 237 33.01 -20.55 8.50
N PRO A 238 34.24 -20.80 8.02
CA PRO A 238 35.16 -21.69 8.71
C PRO A 238 35.53 -21.12 10.08
N THR A 239 35.82 -22.01 11.03
CA THR A 239 36.30 -21.59 12.35
C THR A 239 37.65 -20.90 12.19
N PRO A 240 37.86 -19.70 12.76
CA PRO A 240 39.13 -18.97 12.61
C PRO A 240 40.31 -19.77 13.16
N ALA A 241 41.44 -19.75 12.44
CA ALA A 241 42.64 -20.48 12.83
C ALA A 241 43.23 -20.04 14.19
N THR A 242 42.87 -18.84 14.65
CA THR A 242 43.26 -18.28 15.96
C THR A 242 42.43 -18.84 17.12
N PHE A 243 41.29 -19.45 16.85
CA PHE A 243 40.42 -20.03 17.87
C PHE A 243 40.90 -21.42 18.27
N ARG A 244 41.16 -21.63 19.57
CA ARG A 244 41.60 -22.92 20.12
C ARG A 244 40.39 -23.69 20.65
N GLY A 245 39.78 -24.47 19.78
CA GLY A 245 38.63 -25.34 20.10
C GLY A 245 37.87 -25.76 18.84
N GLU A 246 36.92 -26.68 19.00
CA GLU A 246 36.04 -27.10 17.91
C GLU A 246 34.63 -26.54 18.14
N LEU A 247 34.13 -25.76 17.19
CA LEU A 247 32.75 -25.25 17.24
C LEU A 247 31.78 -26.34 16.76
N ARG A 248 30.69 -26.53 17.51
CA ARG A 248 29.57 -27.38 17.04
C ARG A 248 28.89 -26.74 15.83
N PRO A 249 28.20 -27.52 14.97
CA PRO A 249 27.58 -26.98 13.76
C PRO A 249 26.64 -25.78 13.99
N TYR A 250 25.88 -25.78 15.09
CA TYR A 250 25.02 -24.66 15.44
C TYR A 250 25.81 -23.43 15.94
N GLN A 251 26.95 -23.63 16.60
CA GLN A 251 27.84 -22.55 17.04
C GLN A 251 28.55 -21.90 15.86
N ALA A 252 28.96 -22.70 14.86
CA ALA A 252 29.49 -22.19 13.60
C ALA A 252 28.43 -21.36 12.85
N ARG A 253 27.15 -21.80 12.88
CA ARG A 253 26.04 -21.01 12.33
C ARG A 253 25.85 -19.68 13.08
N GLY A 254 25.87 -19.70 14.42
CA GLY A 254 25.79 -18.49 15.24
C GLY A 254 26.96 -17.51 14.98
N LEU A 255 28.18 -18.02 14.87
CA LEU A 255 29.36 -17.24 14.45
C LEU A 255 29.16 -16.60 13.07
N SER A 256 28.66 -17.37 12.11
CA SER A 256 28.41 -16.89 10.74
C SER A 256 27.34 -15.81 10.72
N TRP A 257 26.29 -15.96 11.53
CA TRP A 257 25.25 -14.95 11.73
C TRP A 257 25.80 -13.64 12.34
N LEU A 258 26.67 -13.74 13.35
CA LEU A 258 27.35 -12.57 13.92
C LEU A 258 28.22 -11.83 12.90
N ALA A 259 28.98 -12.57 12.09
CA ALA A 259 29.79 -12.01 11.02
C ALA A 259 28.95 -11.36 9.93
N PHE A 260 27.82 -11.95 9.58
CA PHE A 260 26.85 -11.35 8.68
C PHE A 260 26.34 -10.02 9.25
N LEU A 261 25.81 -9.99 10.48
CA LEU A 261 25.31 -8.76 11.09
C LEU A 261 26.38 -7.66 11.18
N GLU A 262 27.62 -8.03 11.51
CA GLU A 262 28.74 -7.09 11.58
C GLU A 262 29.12 -6.50 10.22
N LYS A 263 29.09 -7.32 9.15
CA LYS A 263 29.28 -6.86 7.76
C LYS A 263 28.30 -5.76 7.39
N TRP A 264 27.07 -5.84 7.92
CA TRP A 264 25.99 -4.88 7.69
C TRP A 264 25.90 -3.78 8.77
N GLY A 265 26.89 -3.69 9.65
CA GLY A 265 26.92 -2.70 10.73
C GLY A 265 25.73 -2.82 11.70
N LEU A 266 25.09 -3.99 11.73
CA LEU A 266 23.97 -4.31 12.60
C LEU A 266 24.50 -4.81 13.95
N GLY A 267 23.82 -4.40 15.01
CA GLY A 267 24.03 -5.01 16.32
C GLY A 267 23.44 -6.42 16.36
N ALA A 268 24.03 -7.29 17.17
CA ALA A 268 23.53 -8.63 17.40
C ALA A 268 23.20 -8.83 18.87
N CYS A 269 22.05 -9.45 19.16
CA CYS A 269 21.73 -10.01 20.46
C CYS A 269 21.75 -11.54 20.33
N LEU A 270 22.69 -12.19 21.01
CA LEU A 270 22.83 -13.64 20.94
C LEU A 270 22.03 -14.29 22.08
N ALA A 271 20.80 -14.67 21.75
CA ALA A 271 19.80 -15.15 22.70
C ALA A 271 19.59 -16.68 22.63
N ASP A 272 20.63 -17.45 22.32
CA ASP A 272 20.59 -18.92 22.37
C ASP A 272 20.20 -19.41 23.78
N ASP A 273 19.59 -20.59 23.88
CA ASP A 273 19.28 -21.23 25.16
C ASP A 273 20.50 -21.35 26.09
N MET A 274 20.21 -21.40 27.39
CA MET A 274 21.23 -21.62 28.41
C MET A 274 21.90 -22.99 28.20
N GLY A 275 23.24 -23.03 28.21
CA GLY A 275 24.02 -24.25 28.03
C GLY A 275 24.48 -24.54 26.60
N LEU A 276 23.98 -23.83 25.57
CA LEU A 276 24.43 -24.03 24.18
C LEU A 276 25.84 -23.50 23.88
N GLY A 277 26.46 -22.79 24.83
CA GLY A 277 27.82 -22.27 24.68
C GLY A 277 27.89 -21.05 23.78
N LYS A 278 27.29 -19.94 24.26
CA LYS A 278 27.37 -18.60 23.64
C LYS A 278 28.78 -18.01 23.69
N THR A 279 29.52 -18.29 24.77
CA THR A 279 30.87 -17.77 24.99
C THR A 279 31.88 -18.25 23.95
N PRO A 280 31.95 -19.56 23.60
CA PRO A 280 32.76 -20.02 22.47
C PRO A 280 32.45 -19.31 21.15
N GLN A 281 31.18 -19.06 20.84
CA GLN A 281 30.78 -18.34 19.62
C GLN A 281 31.32 -16.91 19.61
N LEU A 282 31.20 -16.20 20.73
CA LEU A 282 31.71 -14.84 20.86
C LEU A 282 33.24 -14.77 20.83
N LEU A 283 33.94 -15.75 21.42
CA LEU A 283 35.40 -15.81 21.41
C LEU A 283 35.98 -16.18 20.03
N ALA A 284 35.26 -17.01 19.28
CA ALA A 284 35.59 -17.28 17.89
C ALA A 284 35.28 -16.08 16.98
N PHE A 285 34.36 -15.21 17.39
CA PHE A 285 34.03 -14.00 16.64
C PHE A 285 35.09 -12.91 16.84
N SER A 286 35.84 -12.60 15.78
CA SER A 286 36.79 -11.49 15.75
C SER A 286 36.17 -10.29 15.03
N PRO A 287 35.57 -9.32 15.75
CA PRO A 287 35.02 -8.12 15.11
C PRO A 287 36.14 -7.29 14.47
N SER A 288 35.88 -6.72 13.30
CA SER A 288 36.83 -5.79 12.69
C SER A 288 36.85 -4.48 13.48
N PRO A 289 37.99 -3.74 13.50
CA PRO A 289 38.23 -2.69 14.48
C PRO A 289 37.14 -1.59 14.49
N PRO A 290 36.77 -1.08 15.68
CA PRO A 290 35.73 -0.07 15.80
C PRO A 290 36.15 1.25 15.15
N ARG A 291 35.19 1.94 14.52
CA ARG A 291 35.42 3.28 13.96
C ARG A 291 35.75 4.26 15.10
N LYS A 292 36.71 5.16 14.90
CA LYS A 292 36.83 6.39 15.71
C LYS A 292 35.46 7.08 15.68
N ARG A 293 34.74 7.08 16.80
CA ARG A 293 33.50 7.84 16.95
C ARG A 293 33.86 9.31 16.66
N SER A 294 33.18 9.94 15.70
CA SER A 294 33.20 11.40 15.62
C SER A 294 32.73 11.93 16.98
N PRO A 295 33.43 12.90 17.60
CA PRO A 295 33.04 13.38 18.90
C PRO A 295 31.60 13.91 18.79
N LYS A 296 30.67 13.28 19.51
CA LYS A 296 29.41 13.94 19.83
C LYS A 296 29.84 15.24 20.52
N SER A 297 29.44 16.40 19.98
CA SER A 297 29.54 17.65 20.70
C SER A 297 28.75 17.46 21.99
N THR A 298 29.47 17.09 23.05
CA THR A 298 28.91 17.05 24.39
C THR A 298 28.89 18.51 24.76
N ASP A 299 27.73 19.13 24.55
CA ASP A 299 27.47 20.49 24.99
C ASP A 299 27.55 20.49 26.52
N LEU A 300 28.73 20.81 27.04
CA LEU A 300 29.06 20.91 28.46
C LEU A 300 28.34 22.08 29.15
N SER A 301 27.45 22.80 28.45
CA SER A 301 26.65 23.90 29.02
C SER A 301 25.43 23.44 29.84
N ARG A 302 25.14 22.13 29.91
CA ARG A 302 24.00 21.57 30.68
C ARG A 302 24.38 20.82 31.96
N LEU A 303 25.46 21.21 32.63
CA LEU A 303 25.65 20.83 34.03
C LEU A 303 25.04 21.92 34.92
N PRO A 304 24.06 21.60 35.79
CA PRO A 304 23.64 22.54 36.82
C PRO A 304 24.83 22.76 37.76
N ASN A 305 25.18 24.03 37.97
CA ASN A 305 26.13 24.44 39.00
C ASN A 305 25.58 24.00 40.37
N LEU A 306 26.05 22.87 40.88
CA LEU A 306 26.06 22.57 42.30
C LEU A 306 27.30 23.24 42.89
N ARG A 307 27.10 24.38 43.54
CA ARG A 307 27.99 24.85 44.60
C ARG A 307 27.14 25.15 45.82
N ASP A 308 27.54 24.51 46.90
CA ASP A 308 27.16 24.76 48.29
C ASP A 308 27.38 26.23 48.68
#